data_AF-A0A9W5WUU3-F1
#
_entry.id   AF-A0A9W5WUU3-F1
#
_cell.length_a   1.000
_cell.length_b   1.000
_cell.length_c   1.000
_cell.angle_alpha   90.00
_cell.angle_beta   90.00
_cell.angle_gamma   90.00
#
_symmetry.space_group_name_H-M   'P 1'
#
loop_
_entity.id
_entity.type
_entity.pdbx_description
1 polymer ?
#
loop_
_entity_poly.entity_id
_entity_poly.type
_entity_poly.pdbx_seq_one_letter_code
_entity_poly.pdbx_strand_id
1 'polypeptide(L)'
;MEALNYIYSDKSFMEPPLADATGKHVRELIFSPLNRQLVTEVSPSMRSQPLEALTGSIEQALHRFAVYNTRAKEYVCINGLFHAVGAKEFGKTLRVLRLQHKLGENVDSQTLNDYFMVKLAEASDLARLEAVDMTLLLLHHQGTDDIFRPFVQGSWRPVDILQHILQVESKMALQHFFAEAPSQVQSQACELIKTKDCQTGLLKYPWAYVELQRNLVKHIVDGSQNIVVGIAPGNSRIHMEQQRPGSGIVNTTIDTDIASVVDTIADVNHVLKVLKHCAHHCTNGQKGLVAVHIERDAAAICTANHSFIVDLLVTDPYYQTTLFDLLAWLWSNSALLKVGYNLLQKVAKVASEFDRPFTAFTNMIDLRNQRVKEEYGDNGEQAVVRFKPAGLSRNLRGLMQEFYIPVFPTDKMWNAQQRPICPSRVKCMENIARGMLSIEQKLRDDGWFPTDCCDLESYENDRICEELEQRIRDALL
;
A
#
# COMPACT_ATOMS: atom_id res chain seq x y z
N MET A 1 26.93 16.01 -37.86
CA MET A 1 25.82 16.42 -38.75
C MET A 1 26.11 16.07 -40.20
N GLU A 2 27.20 16.56 -40.78
CA GLU A 2 27.58 16.23 -42.18
C GLU A 2 27.70 14.72 -42.42
N ALA A 3 28.36 13.97 -41.52
CA ALA A 3 28.44 12.51 -41.61
C ALA A 3 27.07 11.81 -41.51
N LEU A 4 26.17 12.28 -40.64
CA LEU A 4 24.81 11.73 -40.53
C LEU A 4 23.99 12.01 -41.78
N ASN A 5 24.14 13.20 -42.37
CA ASN A 5 23.52 13.53 -43.64
C ASN A 5 24.12 12.65 -44.75
N TYR A 6 25.43 12.55 -44.89
CA TYR A 6 26.04 11.67 -45.90
C TYR A 6 25.57 10.20 -45.81
N ILE A 7 25.48 9.63 -44.60
CA ILE A 7 25.09 8.23 -44.41
C ILE A 7 23.59 7.99 -44.62
N TYR A 8 22.74 8.92 -44.18
CA TYR A 8 21.29 8.69 -44.08
C TYR A 8 20.42 9.66 -44.90
N SER A 9 20.96 10.79 -45.37
CA SER A 9 20.27 11.87 -46.06
C SER A 9 21.01 12.31 -47.32
N ASP A 10 20.59 11.83 -48.49
CA ASP A 10 20.79 12.66 -49.68
C ASP A 10 19.68 12.48 -50.72
N LYS A 11 19.24 13.60 -51.28
CA LYS A 11 18.22 13.68 -52.33
C LYS A 11 18.76 13.20 -53.69
N SER A 12 20.06 12.93 -53.78
CA SER A 12 20.79 12.54 -54.99
C SER A 12 20.80 11.02 -55.23
N PHE A 13 20.51 10.20 -54.21
CA PHE A 13 20.47 8.75 -54.34
C PHE A 13 19.05 8.23 -54.02
N MET A 14 18.54 7.31 -54.85
CA MET A 14 17.25 6.64 -54.59
C MET A 14 17.32 5.74 -53.33
N GLU A 15 18.52 5.31 -52.95
CA GLU A 15 18.84 4.56 -51.73
C GLU A 15 20.12 5.09 -51.06
N PRO A 16 20.31 4.95 -49.74
CA PRO A 16 21.46 5.53 -49.06
C PRO A 16 22.78 4.87 -49.51
N PRO A 17 23.92 5.59 -49.55
CA PRO A 17 25.17 5.17 -50.19
C PRO A 17 25.83 3.90 -49.58
N LEU A 18 25.32 3.40 -48.45
CA LEU A 18 25.77 2.18 -47.78
C LEU A 18 24.65 1.13 -47.70
N ALA A 19 23.76 1.01 -48.69
CA ALA A 19 22.67 0.03 -48.73
C ALA A 19 23.17 -1.41 -48.85
N ASP A 20 24.20 -1.62 -49.65
CA ASP A 20 24.76 -2.94 -49.96
C ASP A 20 25.97 -3.33 -49.08
N ALA A 21 26.24 -2.60 -47.99
CA ALA A 21 27.34 -2.95 -47.09
C ALA A 21 27.06 -4.32 -46.45
N THR A 22 27.94 -5.28 -46.70
CA THR A 22 27.82 -6.72 -46.40
C THR A 22 27.71 -7.09 -44.91
N GLY A 23 27.77 -6.12 -43.99
CA GLY A 23 27.54 -6.32 -42.57
C GLY A 23 26.16 -5.81 -42.15
N LYS A 24 25.37 -6.67 -41.48
CA LYS A 24 24.15 -6.22 -40.79
C LYS A 24 24.55 -5.09 -39.80
N HIS A 25 23.96 -3.91 -39.97
CA HIS A 25 24.07 -2.75 -39.06
C HIS A 25 25.40 -1.95 -39.06
N VAL A 26 26.19 -1.99 -40.13
CA VAL A 26 27.46 -1.21 -40.20
C VAL A 26 27.24 0.31 -40.08
N ARG A 27 26.09 0.82 -40.53
CA ARG A 27 25.81 2.26 -40.50
C ARG A 27 25.68 2.79 -39.08
N GLU A 28 25.11 1.99 -38.19
CA GLU A 28 24.83 2.35 -36.81
C GLU A 28 26.12 2.47 -35.97
N LEU A 29 27.27 1.95 -36.45
CA LEU A 29 28.57 2.14 -35.81
C LEU A 29 28.96 3.62 -35.66
N ILE A 30 28.36 4.54 -36.43
CA ILE A 30 28.56 5.98 -36.22
C ILE A 30 28.11 6.45 -34.83
N PHE A 31 27.21 5.71 -34.18
CA PHE A 31 26.75 6.01 -32.82
C PHE A 31 27.64 5.41 -31.72
N SER A 32 28.62 4.58 -32.07
CA SER A 32 29.53 3.93 -31.12
C SER A 32 30.28 4.87 -30.15
N PRO A 33 30.58 6.15 -30.48
CA PRO A 33 31.17 7.06 -29.50
C PRO A 33 30.26 7.40 -28.30
N LEU A 34 28.96 7.08 -28.36
CA LEU A 34 28.06 7.17 -27.21
C LEU A 34 28.22 5.99 -26.24
N ASN A 35 28.74 4.85 -26.70
CA ASN A 35 28.95 3.69 -25.86
C ASN A 35 30.15 3.91 -24.93
N ARG A 36 29.88 4.38 -23.72
CA ARG A 36 30.92 4.68 -22.73
C ARG A 36 31.81 3.47 -22.41
N GLN A 37 31.25 2.27 -22.40
CA GLN A 37 32.02 1.06 -22.14
C GLN A 37 33.04 0.84 -23.26
N LEU A 38 32.58 0.87 -24.52
CA LEU A 38 33.46 0.75 -25.67
C LEU A 38 34.53 1.85 -25.68
N VAL A 39 34.15 3.10 -25.43
CA VAL A 39 35.10 4.24 -25.39
C VAL A 39 36.16 4.04 -24.31
N THR A 40 35.77 3.53 -23.15
CA THR A 40 36.71 3.25 -22.05
C THR A 40 37.65 2.10 -22.41
N GLU A 41 37.15 1.07 -23.11
CA GLU A 41 37.95 -0.07 -23.56
C GLU A 41 38.98 0.34 -24.64
N VAL A 42 38.58 1.15 -25.62
CA VAL A 42 39.46 1.56 -26.73
C VAL A 42 40.34 2.77 -26.40
N SER A 43 39.93 3.60 -25.43
CA SER A 43 40.63 4.82 -25.04
C SER A 43 40.59 5.03 -23.52
N PRO A 44 41.23 4.14 -22.72
CA PRO A 44 41.18 4.18 -21.26
C PRO A 44 41.83 5.43 -20.64
N SER A 45 42.63 6.16 -21.41
CA SER A 45 43.30 7.40 -20.99
C SER A 45 42.43 8.65 -21.16
N MET A 46 41.24 8.54 -21.78
CA MET A 46 40.33 9.66 -21.96
C MET A 46 39.76 10.11 -20.61
N ARG A 47 39.95 11.40 -20.28
CA ARG A 47 39.41 11.99 -19.05
C ARG A 47 37.89 12.15 -19.15
N SER A 48 37.19 12.17 -18.01
CA SER A 48 35.73 12.27 -17.92
C SER A 48 35.16 13.54 -18.55
N GLN A 49 35.77 14.71 -18.28
CA GLN A 49 35.28 16.00 -18.79
C GLN A 49 35.26 16.10 -20.33
N PRO A 50 36.37 15.76 -21.05
CA PRO A 50 36.36 15.70 -22.51
C PRO A 50 35.34 14.72 -23.08
N LEU A 51 35.15 13.57 -22.42
CA LEU A 51 34.16 12.58 -22.83
C LEU A 51 32.74 13.13 -22.72
N GLU A 52 32.40 13.77 -21.60
CA GLU A 52 31.09 14.42 -21.42
C GLU A 52 30.84 15.53 -22.44
N ALA A 53 31.85 16.34 -22.74
CA ALA A 53 31.75 17.39 -23.77
C ALA A 53 31.53 16.82 -25.18
N LEU A 54 32.22 15.71 -25.49
CA LEU A 54 32.03 14.98 -26.75
C LEU A 54 30.61 14.39 -26.83
N THR A 55 30.16 13.70 -25.78
CA THR A 55 28.80 13.13 -25.69
C THR A 55 27.73 14.22 -25.87
N GLY A 56 27.85 15.34 -25.17
CA GLY A 56 26.91 16.46 -25.30
C GLY A 56 26.88 17.06 -26.71
N SER A 57 28.05 17.16 -27.36
CA SER A 57 28.15 17.65 -28.75
C SER A 57 27.49 16.68 -29.74
N ILE A 58 27.67 15.36 -29.53
CA ILE A 58 27.02 14.32 -30.34
C ILE A 58 25.50 14.36 -30.14
N GLU A 59 25.02 14.43 -28.90
CA GLU A 59 23.59 14.51 -28.60
C GLU A 59 22.91 15.72 -29.25
N GLN A 60 23.56 16.89 -29.20
CA GLN A 60 23.05 18.08 -29.85
C GLN A 60 22.99 17.93 -31.38
N ALA A 61 23.99 17.28 -31.97
CA ALA A 61 23.98 16.97 -33.40
C ALA A 61 22.86 15.97 -33.74
N LEU A 62 22.68 14.91 -32.95
CA LEU A 62 21.61 13.92 -33.15
C LEU A 62 20.22 14.54 -33.04
N HIS A 63 20.02 15.43 -32.05
CA HIS A 63 18.77 16.16 -31.91
C HIS A 63 18.48 17.01 -33.16
N ARG A 64 19.46 17.76 -33.66
CA ARG A 64 19.30 18.54 -34.91
C ARG A 64 18.99 17.62 -36.10
N PHE A 65 19.71 16.51 -36.24
CA PHE A 65 19.45 15.53 -37.30
C PHE A 65 18.02 15.01 -37.26
N ALA A 66 17.53 14.61 -36.08
CA ALA A 66 16.19 14.07 -35.89
C ALA A 66 15.07 15.09 -36.17
N VAL A 67 15.31 16.35 -35.86
CA VAL A 67 14.34 17.45 -36.10
C VAL A 67 14.27 17.81 -37.59
N TYR A 68 15.40 17.89 -38.29
CA TYR A 68 15.44 18.42 -39.66
C TYR A 68 15.38 17.34 -40.76
N ASN A 69 15.70 16.08 -40.46
CA ASN A 69 15.70 15.00 -41.45
C ASN A 69 14.70 13.88 -41.09
N THR A 70 13.41 14.17 -41.23
CA THR A 70 12.33 13.23 -40.86
C THR A 70 12.32 11.93 -41.65
N ARG A 71 12.74 11.93 -42.92
CA ARG A 71 12.81 10.73 -43.76
C ARG A 71 14.11 9.94 -43.54
N ALA A 72 15.24 10.63 -43.37
CA ALA A 72 16.56 10.01 -43.23
C ALA A 72 16.65 9.12 -41.98
N LYS A 73 16.10 9.59 -40.86
CA LYS A 73 16.11 8.84 -39.60
C LYS A 73 15.32 7.52 -39.69
N GLU A 74 14.42 7.38 -40.65
CA GLU A 74 13.69 6.14 -40.88
C GLU A 74 14.57 5.01 -41.42
N TYR A 75 15.79 5.30 -41.88
CA TYR A 75 16.77 4.29 -42.26
C TYR A 75 17.64 3.78 -41.10
N VAL A 76 17.53 4.36 -39.89
CA VAL A 76 18.26 3.89 -38.71
C VAL A 76 17.69 2.56 -38.23
N CYS A 77 18.51 1.52 -38.14
CA CYS A 77 18.11 0.25 -37.58
C CYS A 77 18.13 0.29 -36.04
N ILE A 78 17.03 -0.10 -35.38
CA ILE A 78 16.92 -0.07 -33.90
C ILE A 78 17.86 -1.06 -33.21
N ASN A 79 17.94 -2.30 -33.68
CA ASN A 79 18.82 -3.31 -33.07
C ASN A 79 20.30 -2.95 -33.33
N GLY A 80 20.61 -2.44 -34.53
CA GLY A 80 21.92 -1.87 -34.84
C GLY A 80 22.30 -0.70 -33.92
N LEU A 81 21.36 0.20 -33.66
CA LEU A 81 21.56 1.33 -32.76
C LEU A 81 21.87 0.83 -31.35
N PHE A 82 21.10 -0.15 -30.84
CA PHE A 82 21.35 -0.77 -29.54
C PHE A 82 22.76 -1.36 -29.45
N HIS A 83 23.18 -2.15 -30.43
CA HIS A 83 24.52 -2.74 -30.44
C HIS A 83 25.63 -1.68 -30.51
N ALA A 84 25.38 -0.57 -31.20
CA ALA A 84 26.35 0.51 -31.29
C ALA A 84 26.48 1.30 -29.98
N VAL A 85 25.37 1.71 -29.36
CA VAL A 85 25.39 2.61 -28.19
C VAL A 85 25.39 1.89 -26.84
N GLY A 86 24.98 0.63 -26.81
CA GLY A 86 24.85 -0.19 -25.61
C GLY A 86 23.60 0.13 -24.78
N ALA A 87 23.25 -0.79 -23.88
CA ALA A 87 22.02 -0.71 -23.09
C ALA A 87 21.91 0.57 -22.23
N LYS A 88 23.02 1.09 -21.73
CA LYS A 88 23.02 2.27 -20.85
C LYS A 88 22.47 3.52 -21.54
N GLU A 89 22.93 3.80 -22.76
CA GLU A 89 22.61 5.03 -23.51
C GLU A 89 21.47 4.83 -24.53
N PHE A 90 21.03 3.59 -24.73
CA PHE A 90 20.03 3.25 -25.75
C PHE A 90 18.71 4.02 -25.58
N GLY A 91 18.12 4.01 -24.38
CA GLY A 91 16.85 4.69 -24.12
C GLY A 91 16.92 6.20 -24.36
N LYS A 92 18.02 6.84 -23.90
CA LYS A 92 18.28 8.27 -24.13
C LYS A 92 18.45 8.57 -25.62
N THR A 93 19.26 7.79 -26.31
CA THR A 93 19.55 7.99 -27.75
C THR A 93 18.29 7.83 -28.59
N LEU A 94 17.44 6.85 -28.25
CA LEU A 94 16.16 6.61 -28.92
C LEU A 94 15.20 7.80 -28.77
N ARG A 95 15.17 8.45 -27.59
CA ARG A 95 14.40 9.68 -27.36
C ARG A 95 14.95 10.87 -28.14
N VAL A 96 16.27 11.06 -28.13
CA VAL A 96 16.95 12.15 -28.87
C VAL A 96 16.68 12.03 -30.38
N LEU A 97 16.73 10.80 -30.92
CA LEU A 97 16.47 10.54 -32.33
C LEU A 97 14.98 10.48 -32.71
N ARG A 98 14.07 10.51 -31.72
CA ARG A 98 12.62 10.38 -31.90
C ARG A 98 12.26 9.13 -32.72
N LEU A 99 12.72 7.97 -32.24
CA LEU A 99 12.55 6.66 -32.87
C LEU A 99 11.68 5.69 -32.05
N GLN A 100 10.92 6.19 -31.07
CA GLN A 100 10.05 5.37 -30.22
C GLN A 100 9.07 4.53 -31.04
N HIS A 101 8.54 5.09 -32.14
CA HIS A 101 7.60 4.42 -33.02
C HIS A 101 8.16 3.13 -33.64
N LYS A 102 9.49 2.99 -33.76
CA LYS A 102 10.11 1.80 -34.34
C LYS A 102 10.21 0.62 -33.36
N LEU A 103 9.98 0.85 -32.06
CA LEU A 103 9.99 -0.21 -31.06
C LEU A 103 8.85 -1.23 -31.24
N GLY A 104 7.73 -0.82 -31.87
CA GLY A 104 6.58 -1.71 -32.07
C GLY A 104 6.84 -2.86 -33.05
N GLU A 105 7.59 -2.60 -34.13
CA GLU A 105 7.70 -3.54 -35.26
C GLU A 105 9.13 -4.05 -35.52
N ASN A 106 10.16 -3.30 -35.12
CA ASN A 106 11.53 -3.53 -35.59
C ASN A 106 12.51 -4.01 -34.52
N VAL A 107 12.12 -4.02 -33.25
CA VAL A 107 13.00 -4.47 -32.16
C VAL A 107 12.98 -6.00 -32.06
N ASP A 108 14.15 -6.61 -31.92
CA ASP A 108 14.24 -8.06 -31.71
C ASP A 108 14.26 -8.45 -30.23
N SER A 109 13.99 -9.72 -29.95
CA SER A 109 13.92 -10.24 -28.59
C SER A 109 15.26 -10.20 -27.86
N GLN A 110 16.38 -10.39 -28.59
CA GLN A 110 17.72 -10.35 -28.03
C GLN A 110 18.06 -8.94 -27.49
N THR A 111 17.78 -7.90 -28.28
CA THR A 111 17.98 -6.50 -27.91
C THR A 111 17.21 -6.15 -26.64
N LEU A 112 15.93 -6.55 -26.55
CA LEU A 112 15.12 -6.33 -25.35
C LEU A 112 15.66 -7.10 -24.15
N ASN A 113 16.05 -8.37 -24.36
CA ASN A 113 16.61 -9.21 -23.30
C ASN A 113 17.88 -8.61 -22.71
N ASP A 114 18.81 -8.18 -23.55
CA ASP A 114 20.07 -7.58 -23.12
C ASP A 114 19.84 -6.21 -22.47
N TYR A 115 18.91 -5.40 -23.01
CA TYR A 115 18.54 -4.12 -22.40
C TYR A 115 18.04 -4.28 -20.96
N PHE A 116 17.02 -5.12 -20.75
CA PHE A 116 16.42 -5.30 -19.42
C PHE A 116 17.38 -6.00 -18.47
N MET A 117 18.14 -6.99 -18.94
CA MET A 117 19.15 -7.68 -18.12
C MET A 117 20.18 -6.68 -17.57
N VAL A 118 20.72 -5.80 -18.42
CA VAL A 118 21.72 -4.81 -18.00
C VAL A 118 21.10 -3.76 -17.08
N LYS A 119 19.93 -3.21 -17.41
CA LYS A 119 19.29 -2.16 -16.59
C LYS A 119 18.86 -2.65 -15.22
N LEU A 120 18.29 -3.84 -15.13
CA LEU A 120 17.83 -4.40 -13.86
C LEU A 120 19.00 -4.90 -12.98
N ALA A 121 20.16 -5.19 -13.58
CA ALA A 121 21.39 -5.51 -12.85
C ALA A 121 22.11 -4.28 -12.26
N GLU A 122 21.87 -3.07 -12.78
CA GLU A 122 22.60 -1.84 -12.39
C GLU A 122 22.29 -1.34 -10.96
N ALA A 123 21.44 -2.06 -10.19
CA ALA A 123 21.12 -1.83 -8.77
C ALA A 123 20.80 -0.37 -8.37
N SER A 124 20.43 0.47 -9.34
CA SER A 124 20.16 1.90 -9.19
C SER A 124 18.68 2.18 -9.45
N ASP A 125 18.07 3.05 -8.64
CA ASP A 125 16.68 3.45 -8.86
C ASP A 125 16.48 4.17 -10.19
N LEU A 126 17.48 4.90 -10.67
CA LEU A 126 17.43 5.52 -12.00
C LEU A 126 17.31 4.45 -13.10
N ALA A 127 18.11 3.38 -13.03
CA ALA A 127 18.07 2.31 -14.02
C ALA A 127 16.75 1.54 -13.98
N ARG A 128 16.15 1.37 -12.78
CA ARG A 128 14.81 0.78 -12.61
C ARG A 128 13.73 1.66 -13.21
N LEU A 129 13.79 2.98 -13.01
CA LEU A 129 12.87 3.93 -13.64
C LEU A 129 12.98 3.89 -15.17
N GLU A 130 14.20 3.82 -15.71
CA GLU A 130 14.41 3.68 -17.16
C GLU A 130 13.91 2.34 -17.72
N ALA A 131 13.96 1.27 -16.94
CA ALA A 131 13.36 -0.02 -17.30
C ALA A 131 11.82 0.07 -17.32
N VAL A 132 11.22 0.73 -16.32
CA VAL A 132 9.77 1.00 -16.30
C VAL A 132 9.37 1.87 -17.48
N ASP A 133 10.10 2.94 -17.76
CA ASP A 133 9.87 3.81 -18.92
C ASP A 133 9.87 3.03 -20.23
N MET A 134 10.85 2.15 -20.43
CA MET A 134 10.92 1.32 -21.63
C MET A 134 9.75 0.34 -21.70
N THR A 135 9.35 -0.25 -20.57
CA THR A 135 8.17 -1.12 -20.45
C THR A 135 6.92 -0.39 -20.91
N LEU A 136 6.70 0.81 -20.38
CA LEU A 136 5.54 1.63 -20.70
C LEU A 136 5.53 2.05 -22.17
N LEU A 137 6.69 2.45 -22.72
CA LEU A 137 6.85 2.76 -24.14
C LEU A 137 6.47 1.57 -25.03
N LEU A 138 6.94 0.37 -24.69
CA LEU A 138 6.64 -0.85 -25.45
C LEU A 138 5.16 -1.22 -25.37
N LEU A 139 4.55 -1.15 -24.18
CA LEU A 139 3.11 -1.39 -23.99
C LEU A 139 2.27 -0.46 -24.88
N HIS A 140 2.59 0.84 -24.89
CA HIS A 140 1.88 1.83 -25.70
C HIS A 140 2.05 1.59 -27.20
N HIS A 141 3.25 1.23 -27.66
CA HIS A 141 3.53 1.07 -29.10
C HIS A 141 3.08 -0.28 -29.67
N GLN A 142 3.02 -1.32 -28.85
CA GLN A 142 2.59 -2.66 -29.28
C GLN A 142 1.08 -2.88 -29.15
N GLY A 143 0.38 -1.98 -28.43
CA GLY A 143 -1.07 -2.07 -28.24
C GLY A 143 -1.52 -3.33 -27.48
N THR A 144 -0.64 -3.87 -26.64
CA THR A 144 -0.91 -5.06 -25.84
C THR A 144 -1.08 -4.68 -24.38
N ASP A 145 -2.31 -4.81 -23.88
CA ASP A 145 -2.67 -4.53 -22.49
C ASP A 145 -2.63 -5.80 -21.62
N ASP A 146 -1.56 -6.58 -21.77
CA ASP A 146 -1.36 -7.83 -21.03
C ASP A 146 0.05 -7.90 -20.44
N ILE A 147 0.14 -7.85 -19.12
CA ILE A 147 1.42 -7.93 -18.40
C ILE A 147 2.10 -9.30 -18.53
N PHE A 148 1.35 -10.35 -18.86
CA PHE A 148 1.86 -11.71 -18.96
C PHE A 148 2.36 -12.06 -20.37
N ARG A 149 2.10 -11.20 -21.35
CA ARG A 149 2.53 -11.39 -22.73
C ARG A 149 3.94 -10.81 -22.93
N PRO A 150 4.87 -11.52 -23.60
CA PRO A 150 6.18 -10.95 -23.90
C PRO A 150 6.06 -9.87 -24.97
N PHE A 151 6.91 -8.84 -24.89
CA PHE A 151 6.92 -7.74 -25.86
C PHE A 151 7.19 -8.24 -27.28
N VAL A 152 8.14 -9.15 -27.42
CA VAL A 152 8.48 -9.88 -28.64
C VAL A 152 8.60 -11.35 -28.26
N GLN A 153 8.25 -12.28 -29.16
CA GLN A 153 8.37 -13.70 -28.85
C GLN A 153 9.81 -14.05 -28.40
N GLY A 154 9.94 -14.63 -27.20
CA GLY A 154 11.23 -14.95 -26.59
C GLY A 154 11.89 -13.79 -25.82
N SER A 155 11.22 -12.63 -25.67
CA SER A 155 11.71 -11.53 -24.84
C SER A 155 11.14 -11.55 -23.42
N TRP A 156 11.62 -10.63 -22.56
CA TRP A 156 10.98 -10.27 -21.29
C TRP A 156 9.49 -9.94 -21.46
N ARG A 157 8.75 -10.16 -20.38
CA ARG A 157 7.36 -9.72 -20.20
C ARG A 157 7.29 -8.54 -19.23
N PRO A 158 6.25 -7.68 -19.32
CA PRO A 158 6.03 -6.64 -18.33
C PRO A 158 5.97 -7.16 -16.89
N VAL A 159 5.36 -8.33 -16.68
CA VAL A 159 5.27 -8.99 -15.36
C VAL A 159 6.64 -9.33 -14.78
N ASP A 160 7.62 -9.71 -15.60
CA ASP A 160 8.96 -10.07 -15.12
C ASP A 160 9.68 -8.82 -14.58
N ILE A 161 9.49 -7.67 -15.25
CA ILE A 161 10.04 -6.39 -14.84
C ILE A 161 9.36 -5.90 -13.56
N LEU A 162 8.03 -6.00 -13.50
CA LEU A 162 7.25 -5.66 -12.32
C LEU A 162 7.65 -6.54 -11.12
N GLN A 163 7.85 -7.85 -11.32
CA GLN A 163 8.34 -8.75 -10.28
C GLN A 163 9.73 -8.35 -9.78
N HIS A 164 10.64 -7.95 -10.66
CA HIS A 164 11.96 -7.46 -10.24
C HIS A 164 11.83 -6.21 -9.38
N ILE A 165 10.99 -5.25 -9.77
CA ILE A 165 10.70 -4.04 -8.98
C ILE A 165 10.12 -4.40 -7.61
N LEU A 166 9.24 -5.40 -7.58
CA LEU A 166 8.60 -5.87 -6.37
C LEU A 166 9.58 -6.62 -5.44
N GLN A 167 10.55 -7.35 -6.00
CA GLN A 167 11.58 -8.07 -5.25
C GLN A 167 12.62 -7.14 -4.64
N VAL A 168 12.98 -6.05 -5.33
CA VAL A 168 13.96 -5.06 -4.85
C VAL A 168 13.33 -3.91 -4.07
N GLU A 169 12.03 -3.99 -3.80
CA GLU A 169 11.25 -3.02 -3.02
C GLU A 169 11.34 -1.56 -3.52
N SER A 170 11.49 -1.34 -4.84
CA SER A 170 11.64 0.01 -5.39
C SER A 170 10.29 0.72 -5.50
N LYS A 171 9.96 1.46 -4.45
CA LYS A 171 8.74 2.27 -4.34
C LYS A 171 8.59 3.29 -5.47
N MET A 172 9.67 3.97 -5.85
CA MET A 172 9.64 5.00 -6.90
C MET A 172 9.27 4.40 -8.27
N ALA A 173 9.90 3.27 -8.63
CA ALA A 173 9.61 2.58 -9.88
C ALA A 173 8.17 2.04 -9.91
N LEU A 174 7.68 1.51 -8.79
CA LEU A 174 6.31 1.03 -8.67
C LEU A 174 5.28 2.18 -8.83
N GLN A 175 5.51 3.32 -8.17
CA GLN A 175 4.66 4.50 -8.31
C GLN A 175 4.64 5.01 -9.75
N HIS A 176 5.81 5.09 -10.39
CA HIS A 176 5.94 5.52 -11.78
C HIS A 176 5.19 4.59 -12.74
N PHE A 177 5.30 3.28 -12.53
CA PHE A 177 4.55 2.30 -13.31
C PHE A 177 3.04 2.52 -13.21
N PHE A 178 2.50 2.69 -12.00
CA PHE A 178 1.06 2.91 -11.81
C PHE A 178 0.55 4.26 -12.30
N ALA A 179 1.41 5.29 -12.34
CA ALA A 179 1.02 6.61 -12.84
C ALA A 179 0.76 6.61 -14.35
N GLU A 180 1.55 5.85 -15.12
CA GLU A 180 1.60 5.93 -16.58
C GLU A 180 1.08 4.67 -17.29
N ALA A 181 0.90 3.55 -16.59
CA ALA A 181 0.44 2.31 -17.21
C ALA A 181 -1.03 2.40 -17.69
N PRO A 182 -1.40 1.71 -18.79
CA PRO A 182 -2.80 1.57 -19.20
C PRO A 182 -3.68 0.97 -18.10
N SER A 183 -4.97 1.35 -18.04
CA SER A 183 -5.88 0.94 -16.95
C SER A 183 -6.01 -0.59 -16.80
N GLN A 184 -6.02 -1.32 -17.90
CA GLN A 184 -6.08 -2.78 -17.87
C GLN A 184 -4.77 -3.40 -17.33
N VAL A 185 -3.62 -2.85 -17.71
CA VAL A 185 -2.30 -3.22 -17.17
C VAL A 185 -2.23 -2.93 -15.67
N GLN A 186 -2.74 -1.78 -15.22
CA GLN A 186 -2.83 -1.45 -13.80
C GLN A 186 -3.67 -2.48 -13.04
N SER A 187 -4.83 -2.87 -13.58
CA SER A 187 -5.71 -3.88 -12.96
C SER A 187 -5.00 -5.22 -12.81
N GLN A 188 -4.33 -5.70 -13.87
CA GLN A 188 -3.56 -6.95 -13.81
C GLN A 188 -2.39 -6.87 -12.82
N ALA A 189 -1.71 -5.73 -12.75
CA ALA A 189 -0.66 -5.49 -11.76
C ALA A 189 -1.21 -5.48 -10.33
N CYS A 190 -2.39 -4.89 -10.10
CA CYS A 190 -3.08 -4.96 -8.81
C CYS A 190 -3.33 -6.41 -8.40
N GLU A 191 -3.86 -7.22 -9.30
CA GLU A 191 -4.15 -8.63 -9.02
C GLU A 191 -2.88 -9.42 -8.74
N LEU A 192 -1.81 -9.19 -9.52
CA LEU A 192 -0.49 -9.78 -9.24
C LEU A 192 -0.01 -9.45 -7.83
N ILE A 193 -0.10 -8.19 -7.41
CA ILE A 193 0.36 -7.74 -6.09
C ILE A 193 -0.50 -8.34 -4.96
N LYS A 194 -1.80 -8.52 -5.21
CA LYS A 194 -2.74 -9.15 -4.29
C LYS A 194 -2.65 -10.69 -4.27
N THR A 195 -1.85 -11.30 -5.13
CA THR A 195 -1.73 -12.77 -5.11
C THR A 195 -1.21 -13.26 -3.76
N LYS A 196 -1.86 -14.29 -3.25
CA LYS A 196 -1.44 -14.99 -2.04
C LYS A 196 -0.40 -16.05 -2.40
N ASP A 197 0.66 -16.14 -1.62
CA ASP A 197 1.60 -17.25 -1.65
C ASP A 197 0.86 -18.54 -1.25
N CYS A 198 1.06 -19.62 -2.01
CA CYS A 198 0.29 -20.85 -1.84
C CYS A 198 0.70 -21.66 -0.61
N GLN A 199 1.89 -21.42 -0.06
CA GLN A 199 2.42 -22.14 1.11
C GLN A 199 2.01 -21.44 2.40
N THR A 200 2.05 -20.11 2.41
CA THR A 200 1.81 -19.27 3.60
C THR A 200 0.41 -18.64 3.63
N GLY A 201 -0.27 -18.55 2.48
CA GLY A 201 -1.55 -17.84 2.36
C GLY A 201 -1.44 -16.32 2.45
N LEU A 202 -0.23 -15.77 2.60
CA LEU A 202 0.05 -14.35 2.73
C LEU A 202 0.12 -13.66 1.37
N LEU A 203 -0.16 -12.36 1.32
CA LEU A 203 0.13 -11.57 0.12
C LEU A 203 1.61 -11.69 -0.23
N LYS A 204 1.91 -11.99 -1.49
CA LYS A 204 3.27 -12.17 -1.97
C LYS A 204 4.10 -10.88 -1.87
N TYR A 205 3.44 -9.71 -1.97
CA TYR A 205 4.09 -8.40 -1.90
C TYR A 205 3.35 -7.44 -0.95
N PRO A 206 3.39 -7.66 0.38
CA PRO A 206 2.59 -6.90 1.36
C PRO A 206 2.87 -5.40 1.34
N TRP A 207 4.14 -5.00 1.25
CA TRP A 207 4.52 -3.58 1.18
C TRP A 207 3.98 -2.93 -0.10
N ALA A 208 3.98 -3.67 -1.22
CA ALA A 208 3.52 -3.17 -2.50
C ALA A 208 2.01 -3.00 -2.49
N TYR A 209 1.28 -3.87 -1.79
CA TYR A 209 -0.15 -3.70 -1.55
C TYR A 209 -0.45 -2.42 -0.76
N VAL A 210 0.33 -2.11 0.28
CA VAL A 210 0.18 -0.85 1.04
C VAL A 210 0.44 0.37 0.14
N GLU A 211 1.45 0.30 -0.73
CA GLU A 211 1.77 1.38 -1.67
C GLU A 211 0.70 1.51 -2.77
N LEU A 212 0.15 0.39 -3.23
CA LEU A 212 -0.96 0.32 -4.17
C LEU A 212 -2.20 1.03 -3.60
N GLN A 213 -2.58 0.68 -2.38
CA GLN A 213 -3.68 1.33 -1.66
C GLN A 213 -3.45 2.84 -1.53
N ARG A 214 -2.22 3.26 -1.27
CA ARG A 214 -1.87 4.68 -1.23
C ARG A 214 -2.05 5.38 -2.59
N ASN A 215 -1.63 4.74 -3.68
CA ASN A 215 -1.73 5.33 -5.02
C ASN A 215 -3.19 5.38 -5.51
N LEU A 216 -3.97 4.33 -5.27
CA LEU A 216 -5.40 4.30 -5.58
C LEU A 216 -6.16 5.41 -4.83
N VAL A 217 -5.87 5.60 -3.53
CA VAL A 217 -6.47 6.68 -2.73
C VAL A 217 -6.09 8.06 -3.27
N LYS A 218 -4.84 8.27 -3.72
CA LYS A 218 -4.44 9.55 -4.35
C LYS A 218 -5.19 9.83 -5.64
N HIS A 219 -5.37 8.83 -6.50
CA HIS A 219 -6.10 8.99 -7.77
C HIS A 219 -7.59 9.25 -7.57
N ILE A 220 -8.20 8.76 -6.49
CA ILE A 220 -9.60 9.05 -6.15
C ILE A 220 -9.79 10.52 -5.73
N VAL A 221 -8.78 11.13 -5.11
CA VAL A 221 -8.82 12.55 -4.68
C VAL A 221 -8.64 13.50 -5.87
N ASP A 222 -7.88 13.10 -6.90
CA ASP A 222 -7.64 13.93 -8.10
C ASP A 222 -8.58 13.62 -9.29
N GLY A 223 -9.26 12.47 -9.28
CA GLY A 223 -9.99 11.90 -10.42
C GLY A 223 -11.50 11.75 -10.18
N SER A 224 -12.20 12.86 -9.96
CA SER A 224 -13.67 12.88 -10.09
C SER A 224 -14.09 12.83 -11.57
N GLN A 225 -13.79 11.74 -12.29
CA GLN A 225 -14.47 11.32 -13.51
C GLN A 225 -13.95 9.95 -13.98
N ASN A 226 -14.87 8.99 -14.03
CA ASN A 226 -14.84 7.73 -14.79
C ASN A 226 -13.90 6.60 -14.31
N ILE A 227 -14.37 5.81 -13.35
CA ILE A 227 -14.13 4.36 -13.37
C ILE A 227 -15.48 3.65 -13.21
N VAL A 228 -16.01 3.16 -14.35
CA VAL A 228 -17.08 2.18 -14.39
C VAL A 228 -16.45 0.83 -14.07
N VAL A 229 -16.57 0.38 -12.82
CA VAL A 229 -16.32 -1.03 -12.48
C VAL A 229 -17.56 -1.81 -12.89
N GLY A 230 -17.41 -2.71 -13.87
CA GLY A 230 -18.47 -3.57 -14.36
C GLY A 230 -19.01 -4.48 -13.26
N ILE A 231 -20.24 -4.21 -12.83
CA ILE A 231 -21.05 -5.13 -12.04
C ILE A 231 -21.81 -6.01 -13.04
N ALA A 232 -21.55 -7.32 -13.02
CA ALA A 232 -22.34 -8.30 -13.75
C ALA A 232 -23.82 -8.24 -13.29
N PRO A 233 -24.81 -8.36 -14.19
CA PRO A 233 -26.20 -8.03 -13.88
C PRO A 233 -26.86 -9.15 -13.07
N GLY A 234 -27.39 -8.79 -11.91
CA GLY A 234 -28.17 -9.67 -11.05
C GLY A 234 -29.24 -8.88 -10.29
N ASN A 235 -30.34 -8.59 -10.98
CA ASN A 235 -31.68 -8.23 -10.50
C ASN A 235 -31.81 -7.57 -9.12
N SER A 236 -32.12 -6.27 -9.11
CA SER A 236 -33.20 -5.71 -8.29
C SER A 236 -33.60 -4.33 -8.82
N ARG A 237 -34.81 -4.26 -9.37
CA ARG A 237 -35.52 -3.02 -9.72
C ARG A 237 -35.83 -2.24 -8.45
N ILE A 238 -35.37 -0.99 -8.30
CA ILE A 238 -36.05 0.02 -7.49
C ILE A 238 -36.01 1.39 -8.20
N HIS A 239 -37.15 2.04 -8.12
CA HIS A 239 -37.65 3.27 -8.73
C HIS A 239 -36.68 4.46 -8.85
N MET A 240 -36.73 5.11 -10.01
CA MET A 240 -36.44 6.53 -10.18
C MET A 240 -37.51 7.38 -9.49
N GLU A 241 -37.09 8.33 -8.67
CA GLU A 241 -37.77 9.62 -8.51
C GLU A 241 -36.73 10.74 -8.57
N GLN A 242 -37.03 11.75 -9.38
CA GLN A 242 -36.17 12.87 -9.75
C GLN A 242 -36.36 14.08 -8.81
N GLN A 243 -35.33 14.95 -8.79
CA GLN A 243 -35.28 16.38 -8.41
C GLN A 243 -35.02 16.69 -6.91
N ARG A 244 -34.07 17.55 -6.50
CA ARG A 244 -33.41 18.74 -7.10
C ARG A 244 -32.05 19.06 -6.39
N PRO A 245 -31.21 19.95 -6.94
CA PRO A 245 -29.81 20.12 -6.56
C PRO A 245 -29.63 21.12 -5.41
N GLY A 246 -29.06 20.67 -4.30
CA GLY A 246 -28.56 21.51 -3.21
C GLY A 246 -27.12 21.13 -2.94
N SER A 247 -26.24 22.12 -2.86
CA SER A 247 -24.81 21.99 -2.61
C SER A 247 -24.53 21.11 -1.39
N GLY A 248 -24.19 19.86 -1.63
CA GLY A 248 -23.71 18.92 -0.65
C GLY A 248 -22.44 18.30 -1.21
N ILE A 249 -21.35 18.40 -0.46
CA ILE A 249 -20.15 17.61 -0.68
C ILE A 249 -20.63 16.15 -0.70
N VAL A 250 -20.65 15.55 -1.89
CA VAL A 250 -20.95 14.12 -2.03
C VAL A 250 -19.71 13.42 -1.52
N ASN A 251 -19.72 13.10 -0.23
CA ASN A 251 -18.86 12.08 0.33
C ASN A 251 -19.17 10.80 -0.45
N THR A 252 -18.29 10.45 -1.39
CA THR A 252 -18.23 9.11 -1.95
C THR A 252 -17.85 8.18 -0.82
N THR A 253 -18.88 7.71 -0.11
CA THR A 253 -18.83 6.59 0.80
C THR A 253 -18.39 5.37 -0.01
N ILE A 254 -17.09 5.14 -0.09
CA ILE A 254 -16.57 3.78 -0.09
C ILE A 254 -17.24 3.12 1.11
N ASP A 255 -17.95 2.01 0.90
CA ASP A 255 -18.66 1.23 1.93
C ASP A 255 -17.71 1.00 3.13
N THR A 256 -17.74 1.93 4.07
CA THR A 256 -16.95 1.97 5.31
C THR A 256 -17.73 1.29 6.44
N ASP A 257 -18.87 0.70 6.09
CA ASP A 257 -19.82 0.04 6.99
C ASP A 257 -19.57 -1.47 7.14
N ILE A 258 -18.52 -2.02 6.50
CA ILE A 258 -18.16 -3.43 6.63
C ILE A 258 -16.82 -3.54 7.36
N ALA A 259 -16.81 -4.20 8.53
CA ALA A 259 -15.57 -4.50 9.22
C ALA A 259 -14.61 -5.31 8.34
N SER A 260 -13.35 -4.89 8.31
CA SER A 260 -12.27 -5.56 7.58
C SER A 260 -11.70 -6.71 8.42
N VAL A 261 -11.63 -7.92 7.85
CA VAL A 261 -10.96 -9.06 8.49
C VAL A 261 -9.45 -8.88 8.32
N VAL A 262 -8.70 -9.09 9.40
CA VAL A 262 -7.24 -8.89 9.48
C VAL A 262 -6.60 -10.25 9.67
N ASP A 263 -6.28 -10.91 8.56
CA ASP A 263 -5.68 -12.25 8.50
C ASP A 263 -4.33 -12.27 7.77
N THR A 264 -3.79 -11.10 7.38
CA THR A 264 -2.46 -10.96 6.79
C THR A 264 -1.60 -9.86 7.45
N ILE A 265 -0.27 -9.92 7.26
CA ILE A 265 0.69 -8.89 7.71
C ILE A 265 0.35 -7.51 7.14
N ALA A 266 -0.15 -7.45 5.90
CA ALA A 266 -0.54 -6.19 5.26
C ALA A 266 -1.74 -5.56 5.97
N ASP A 267 -2.73 -6.38 6.34
CA ASP A 267 -3.90 -5.93 7.10
C ASP A 267 -3.47 -5.42 8.47
N VAL A 268 -2.58 -6.13 9.17
CA VAL A 268 -2.02 -5.69 10.45
C VAL A 268 -1.34 -4.31 10.29
N ASN A 269 -0.51 -4.12 9.26
CA ASN A 269 0.12 -2.83 8.98
C ASN A 269 -0.90 -1.73 8.63
N HIS A 270 -1.98 -2.08 7.94
CA HIS A 270 -3.08 -1.16 7.66
C HIS A 270 -3.78 -0.70 8.94
N VAL A 271 -4.09 -1.63 9.86
CA VAL A 271 -4.63 -1.31 11.19
C VAL A 271 -3.67 -0.36 11.93
N LEU A 272 -2.37 -0.66 11.97
CA LEU A 272 -1.38 0.18 12.65
C LEU A 272 -1.39 1.62 12.08
N LYS A 273 -1.48 1.76 10.76
CA LYS A 273 -1.52 3.07 10.09
C LYS A 273 -2.78 3.85 10.47
N VAL A 274 -3.95 3.20 10.49
CA VAL A 274 -5.22 3.84 10.87
C VAL A 274 -5.19 4.26 12.34
N LEU A 275 -4.68 3.41 13.24
CA LEU A 275 -4.56 3.75 14.65
C LEU A 275 -3.54 4.86 14.90
N LYS A 276 -2.39 4.87 14.20
CA LYS A 276 -1.43 5.99 14.26
C LYS A 276 -2.07 7.29 13.80
N HIS A 277 -2.85 7.26 12.74
CA HIS A 277 -3.58 8.45 12.26
C HIS A 277 -4.59 8.93 13.31
N CYS A 278 -5.36 8.02 13.92
CA CYS A 278 -6.25 8.34 15.03
C CYS A 278 -5.49 8.99 16.21
N ALA A 279 -4.33 8.46 16.59
CA ALA A 279 -3.49 9.01 17.64
C ALA A 279 -2.98 10.44 17.32
N HIS A 280 -2.63 10.72 16.06
CA HIS A 280 -2.10 12.03 15.64
C HIS A 280 -3.18 13.12 15.54
N HIS A 281 -4.37 12.80 15.03
CA HIS A 281 -5.46 13.78 14.86
C HIS A 281 -6.13 14.21 16.17
N CYS A 282 -5.81 13.52 17.26
CA CYS A 282 -6.29 13.77 18.62
C CYS A 282 -5.42 14.75 19.43
N THR A 283 -4.48 15.43 18.77
CA THR A 283 -3.55 16.41 19.37
C THR A 283 -4.20 17.75 19.78
N ASN A 284 -5.48 17.96 19.51
CA ASN A 284 -6.26 19.15 19.93
C ASN A 284 -6.97 18.98 21.29
N GLY A 285 -6.45 18.13 22.19
CA GLY A 285 -6.95 17.99 23.57
C GLY A 285 -8.01 16.90 23.80
N GLN A 286 -8.50 16.24 22.74
CA GLN A 286 -9.37 15.06 22.85
C GLN A 286 -8.59 13.81 22.45
N LYS A 287 -8.20 12.98 23.44
CA LYS A 287 -7.54 11.68 23.20
C LYS A 287 -8.40 10.79 22.28
N GLY A 288 -7.78 10.00 21.41
CA GLY A 288 -8.49 9.17 20.43
C GLY A 288 -9.12 7.94 21.07
N LEU A 289 -10.44 7.77 20.94
CA LEU A 289 -11.12 6.59 21.47
C LEU A 289 -11.00 5.40 20.52
N VAL A 290 -10.58 4.27 21.06
CA VAL A 290 -10.51 2.97 20.37
C VAL A 290 -11.18 1.93 21.25
N ALA A 291 -12.20 1.25 20.74
CA ALA A 291 -12.82 0.13 21.42
C ALA A 291 -12.15 -1.18 21.03
N VAL A 292 -11.90 -2.05 22.02
CA VAL A 292 -11.30 -3.37 21.81
C VAL A 292 -12.13 -4.45 22.49
N HIS A 293 -12.60 -5.42 21.71
CA HIS A 293 -13.24 -6.65 22.19
C HIS A 293 -12.36 -7.84 21.85
N ILE A 294 -12.03 -8.66 22.82
CA ILE A 294 -11.21 -9.85 22.62
C ILE A 294 -12.04 -11.09 22.93
N GLU A 295 -12.01 -12.05 22.01
CA GLU A 295 -12.44 -13.43 22.17
C GLU A 295 -11.22 -14.35 22.14
N ARG A 296 -11.41 -15.66 22.30
CA ARG A 296 -10.31 -16.62 22.37
C ARG A 296 -9.50 -16.70 21.08
N ASP A 297 -10.13 -16.48 19.94
CA ASP A 297 -9.54 -16.73 18.62
C ASP A 297 -9.63 -15.52 17.68
N ALA A 298 -10.24 -14.43 18.13
CA ALA A 298 -10.36 -13.21 17.34
C ALA A 298 -10.45 -11.97 18.25
N ALA A 299 -10.01 -10.82 17.75
CA ALA A 299 -10.15 -9.53 18.40
C ALA A 299 -10.81 -8.51 17.47
N ALA A 300 -11.76 -7.73 17.97
CA ALA A 300 -12.32 -6.59 17.26
C ALA A 300 -11.66 -5.30 17.77
N ILE A 301 -11.13 -4.50 16.85
CA ILE A 301 -10.59 -3.17 17.11
C ILE A 301 -11.43 -2.17 16.32
N CYS A 302 -12.04 -1.22 17.02
CA CYS A 302 -12.96 -0.26 16.42
C CYS A 302 -12.58 1.17 16.78
N THR A 303 -12.53 2.03 15.77
CA THR A 303 -12.47 3.49 15.88
C THR A 303 -13.84 4.07 15.52
N ALA A 304 -13.99 5.40 15.53
CA ALA A 304 -15.23 6.04 15.06
C ALA A 304 -15.57 5.70 13.59
N ASN A 305 -14.55 5.51 12.75
CA ASN A 305 -14.72 5.40 11.29
C ASN A 305 -14.34 4.03 10.71
N HIS A 306 -13.68 3.17 11.49
CA HIS A 306 -13.15 1.89 11.00
C HIS A 306 -13.34 0.78 12.03
N SER A 307 -13.70 -0.41 11.53
CA SER A 307 -13.81 -1.64 12.31
C SER A 307 -12.90 -2.72 11.72
N PHE A 308 -12.13 -3.38 12.57
CA PHE A 308 -11.21 -4.45 12.20
C PHE A 308 -11.47 -5.69 13.03
N ILE A 309 -11.58 -6.86 12.39
CA ILE A 309 -11.68 -8.17 13.04
C ILE A 309 -10.39 -8.94 12.80
N VAL A 310 -9.52 -8.95 13.81
CA VAL A 310 -8.21 -9.61 13.83
C VAL A 310 -8.36 -11.08 14.13
N ASP A 311 -7.79 -11.92 13.28
CA ASP A 311 -7.71 -13.36 13.49
C ASP A 311 -6.48 -13.72 14.35
N LEU A 312 -6.70 -14.14 15.59
CA LEU A 312 -5.62 -14.45 16.51
C LEU A 312 -4.98 -15.84 16.24
N LEU A 313 -5.62 -16.68 15.42
CA LEU A 313 -5.17 -18.07 15.17
C LEU A 313 -4.28 -18.25 13.94
N VAL A 314 -3.92 -17.19 13.24
CA VAL A 314 -3.01 -17.28 12.09
C VAL A 314 -1.62 -17.71 12.59
N THR A 315 -1.20 -18.94 12.33
CA THR A 315 0.02 -19.54 12.92
C THR A 315 1.34 -19.04 12.29
N ASP A 316 1.28 -18.18 11.28
CA ASP A 316 2.47 -17.65 10.62
C ASP A 316 3.34 -16.82 11.59
N PRO A 317 4.65 -17.11 11.73
CA PRO A 317 5.51 -16.42 12.69
C PRO A 317 5.68 -14.91 12.42
N TYR A 318 5.64 -14.47 11.17
CA TYR A 318 5.79 -13.05 10.81
C TYR A 318 4.49 -12.29 11.06
N TYR A 319 3.33 -12.90 10.77
CA TYR A 319 2.03 -12.39 11.18
C TYR A 319 1.99 -12.23 12.70
N GLN A 320 2.32 -13.29 13.45
CA GLN A 320 2.30 -13.26 14.91
C GLN A 320 3.25 -12.20 15.47
N THR A 321 4.46 -12.07 14.91
CA THR A 321 5.40 -11.02 15.31
C THR A 321 4.85 -9.61 15.01
N THR A 322 4.33 -9.38 13.80
CA THR A 322 3.79 -8.06 13.41
C THR A 322 2.54 -7.71 14.22
N LEU A 323 1.69 -8.70 14.49
CA LEU A 323 0.49 -8.53 15.32
C LEU A 323 0.88 -8.22 16.76
N PHE A 324 1.87 -8.92 17.32
CA PHE A 324 2.42 -8.61 18.63
C PHE A 324 2.91 -7.16 18.69
N ASP A 325 3.70 -6.72 17.71
CA ASP A 325 4.23 -5.35 17.67
C ASP A 325 3.10 -4.30 17.58
N LEU A 326 2.05 -4.58 16.80
CA LEU A 326 0.86 -3.74 16.71
C LEU A 326 0.14 -3.65 18.07
N LEU A 327 -0.08 -4.78 18.74
CA LEU A 327 -0.78 -4.82 20.02
C LEU A 327 0.05 -4.17 21.13
N ALA A 328 1.35 -4.45 21.20
CA ALA A 328 2.28 -3.82 22.13
C ALA A 328 2.30 -2.29 21.95
N TRP A 329 2.32 -1.81 20.70
CA TRP A 329 2.20 -0.39 20.40
C TRP A 329 0.84 0.18 20.83
N LEU A 330 -0.27 -0.51 20.55
CA LEU A 330 -1.62 -0.07 20.93
C LEU A 330 -1.74 0.10 22.45
N TRP A 331 -1.25 -0.88 23.22
CA TRP A 331 -1.35 -0.88 24.69
C TRP A 331 -0.50 0.21 25.33
N SER A 332 0.70 0.45 24.81
CA SER A 332 1.61 1.50 25.31
C SER A 332 1.23 2.92 24.85
N ASN A 333 0.44 3.09 23.78
CA ASN A 333 0.18 4.42 23.23
C ASN A 333 -0.71 5.32 24.13
N SER A 334 -0.11 6.39 24.67
CA SER A 334 -0.76 7.35 25.58
C SER A 334 -1.65 8.39 24.88
N ALA A 335 -1.66 8.46 23.54
CA ALA A 335 -2.58 9.33 22.80
C ALA A 335 -3.96 8.67 22.57
N LEU A 336 -4.06 7.35 22.76
CA LEU A 336 -5.28 6.58 22.58
C LEU A 336 -5.90 6.19 23.94
N LEU A 337 -7.21 6.33 24.05
CA LEU A 337 -8.04 5.75 25.12
C LEU A 337 -8.58 4.39 24.64
N LYS A 338 -8.16 3.31 25.29
CA LYS A 338 -8.52 1.94 24.90
C LYS A 338 -9.69 1.45 25.75
N VAL A 339 -10.88 1.43 25.16
CA VAL A 339 -12.14 1.08 25.83
C VAL A 339 -12.44 -0.40 25.65
N GLY A 340 -12.81 -1.10 26.71
CA GLY A 340 -13.27 -2.49 26.61
C GLY A 340 -14.09 -2.92 27.82
N TYR A 341 -14.48 -4.20 27.81
CA TYR A 341 -15.20 -4.83 28.91
C TYR A 341 -14.39 -6.03 29.43
N ASN A 342 -13.98 -5.98 30.69
CA ASN A 342 -13.00 -6.91 31.25
C ASN A 342 -11.67 -6.93 30.47
N LEU A 343 -11.23 -5.74 30.04
CA LEU A 343 -10.20 -5.60 29.01
C LEU A 343 -8.83 -6.12 29.50
N LEU A 344 -8.37 -5.70 30.68
CA LEU A 344 -7.04 -6.06 31.19
C LEU A 344 -6.85 -7.58 31.29
N GLN A 345 -7.85 -8.31 31.84
CA GLN A 345 -7.80 -9.77 31.93
C GLN A 345 -7.73 -10.44 30.56
N LYS A 346 -8.47 -9.92 29.57
CA LYS A 346 -8.44 -10.45 28.21
C LYS A 346 -7.10 -10.17 27.52
N VAL A 347 -6.52 -8.99 27.71
CA VAL A 347 -5.22 -8.63 27.17
C VAL A 347 -4.11 -9.47 27.78
N ALA A 348 -4.16 -9.73 29.10
CA ALA A 348 -3.21 -10.63 29.76
C ALA A 348 -3.26 -12.06 29.19
N LYS A 349 -4.46 -12.58 28.90
CA LYS A 349 -4.63 -13.88 28.23
C LYS A 349 -4.01 -13.88 26.83
N VAL A 350 -4.27 -12.85 26.04
CA VAL A 350 -3.64 -12.73 24.71
C VAL A 350 -2.11 -12.64 24.80
N ALA A 351 -1.56 -11.91 25.77
CA ALA A 351 -0.11 -11.84 25.96
C ALA A 351 0.51 -13.23 26.21
N SER A 352 -0.20 -14.09 26.96
CA SER A 352 0.26 -15.47 27.19
C SER A 352 0.26 -16.34 25.94
N GLU A 353 -0.54 -16.01 24.91
CA GLU A 353 -0.56 -16.76 23.64
C GLU A 353 0.62 -16.41 22.72
N PHE A 354 1.25 -15.24 22.91
CA PHE A 354 2.44 -14.81 22.16
C PHE A 354 3.76 -15.28 22.78
N ASP A 355 3.74 -15.99 23.91
CA ASP A 355 4.91 -16.30 24.74
C ASP A 355 5.76 -15.06 25.08
N ARG A 356 5.15 -13.88 25.09
CA ARG A 356 5.80 -12.58 25.30
C ARG A 356 4.88 -11.62 26.06
N PRO A 357 5.30 -11.05 27.19
CA PRO A 357 4.47 -10.09 27.93
C PRO A 357 4.45 -8.73 27.22
N PHE A 358 3.29 -8.04 27.26
CA PHE A 358 3.24 -6.61 26.97
C PHE A 358 3.86 -5.84 28.14
N THR A 359 4.70 -4.85 27.85
CA THR A 359 5.52 -4.17 28.86
C THR A 359 4.91 -2.89 29.42
N ALA A 360 3.90 -2.33 28.75
CA ALA A 360 3.25 -1.09 29.17
C ALA A 360 1.76 -1.08 28.79
N PHE A 361 0.97 -0.51 29.69
CA PHE A 361 -0.46 -0.29 29.52
C PHE A 361 -0.77 1.14 29.92
N THR A 362 -1.34 1.91 29.01
CA THR A 362 -1.76 3.29 29.26
C THR A 362 -3.21 3.50 28.87
N ASN A 363 -3.93 4.39 29.55
CA ASN A 363 -5.27 4.84 29.19
C ASN A 363 -6.27 3.70 28.88
N MET A 364 -6.17 2.56 29.58
CA MET A 364 -7.16 1.51 29.42
C MET A 364 -8.38 1.81 30.27
N ILE A 365 -9.55 1.74 29.65
CA ILE A 365 -10.84 2.03 30.25
C ILE A 365 -11.67 0.76 30.23
N ASP A 366 -12.02 0.26 31.42
CA ASP A 366 -13.00 -0.83 31.57
C ASP A 366 -14.40 -0.22 31.79
N LEU A 367 -15.37 -0.63 30.98
CA LEU A 367 -16.76 -0.23 31.12
C LEU A 367 -17.40 -0.74 32.44
N ARG A 368 -16.77 -1.69 33.15
CA ARG A 368 -17.23 -2.11 34.49
C ARG A 368 -16.85 -1.12 35.59
N ASN A 369 -15.84 -0.30 35.36
CA ASN A 369 -15.34 0.61 36.40
C ASN A 369 -16.37 1.70 36.69
N GLN A 370 -16.31 2.25 37.90
CA GLN A 370 -17.13 3.38 38.27
C GLN A 370 -16.79 4.59 37.38
N ARG A 371 -17.75 5.50 37.33
CA ARG A 371 -17.68 6.77 36.62
C ARG A 371 -17.79 7.90 37.62
N VAL A 372 -17.03 8.96 37.38
CA VAL A 372 -16.98 10.16 38.20
C VAL A 372 -17.44 11.36 37.39
N LYS A 373 -18.15 12.27 38.05
CA LYS A 373 -18.55 13.56 37.50
C LYS A 373 -18.45 14.62 38.58
N GLU A 374 -17.88 15.76 38.24
CA GLU A 374 -17.90 16.95 39.09
C GLU A 374 -19.11 17.81 38.72
N GLU A 375 -19.97 18.09 39.69
CA GLU A 375 -21.13 18.96 39.54
C GLU A 375 -20.99 20.18 40.47
N TYR A 376 -21.23 21.37 39.94
CA TYR A 376 -21.31 22.58 40.75
C TYR A 376 -22.76 22.77 41.21
N GLY A 377 -22.99 22.94 42.50
CA GLY A 377 -24.34 23.24 43.02
C GLY A 377 -24.83 24.61 42.55
N ASP A 378 -26.15 24.83 42.60
CA ASP A 378 -26.81 26.08 42.17
C ASP A 378 -26.27 27.36 42.85
N ASN A 379 -25.59 27.22 43.99
CA ASN A 379 -24.98 28.32 44.74
C ASN A 379 -23.49 28.54 44.44
N GLY A 380 -22.87 27.77 43.52
CA GLY A 380 -21.51 28.00 43.00
C GLY A 380 -20.33 27.81 43.96
N GLU A 381 -20.55 27.52 45.25
CA GLU A 381 -19.47 27.60 46.25
C GLU A 381 -18.64 26.32 46.45
N GLN A 382 -19.14 25.12 46.08
CA GLN A 382 -18.36 23.87 46.18
C GLN A 382 -18.72 22.85 45.08
N ALA A 383 -17.68 22.25 44.46
CA ALA A 383 -17.82 21.15 43.52
C ALA A 383 -18.15 19.85 44.27
N VAL A 384 -19.26 19.21 43.91
CA VAL A 384 -19.67 17.91 44.44
C VAL A 384 -19.25 16.83 43.45
N VAL A 385 -18.39 15.92 43.90
CA VAL A 385 -17.97 14.76 43.11
C VAL A 385 -18.99 13.64 43.28
N ARG A 386 -19.60 13.19 42.18
CA ARG A 386 -20.54 12.06 42.16
C ARG A 386 -19.92 10.85 41.50
N PHE A 387 -20.25 9.68 42.03
CA PHE A 387 -19.83 8.38 41.49
C PHE A 387 -21.05 7.57 41.08
N LYS A 388 -20.97 6.90 39.93
CA LYS A 388 -21.99 5.93 39.49
C LYS A 388 -21.35 4.78 38.71
N PRO A 389 -21.96 3.59 38.63
CA PRO A 389 -21.53 2.60 37.65
C PRO A 389 -21.83 3.08 36.22
N ALA A 390 -21.12 2.56 35.22
CA ALA A 390 -21.38 2.88 33.80
C ALA A 390 -22.82 2.54 33.36
N GLY A 391 -23.43 1.52 33.98
CA GLY A 391 -24.84 1.15 33.85
C GLY A 391 -25.30 0.27 35.01
N LEU A 392 -26.57 -0.12 35.00
CA LEU A 392 -27.17 -0.95 36.04
C LEU A 392 -26.76 -2.43 35.91
N SER A 393 -26.58 -2.89 34.68
CA SER A 393 -26.20 -4.25 34.35
C SER A 393 -24.72 -4.51 34.62
N ARG A 394 -24.46 -5.70 35.19
CA ARG A 394 -23.11 -6.21 35.47
C ARG A 394 -22.54 -7.08 34.34
N ASN A 395 -23.19 -7.11 33.19
CA ASN A 395 -22.70 -7.79 32.00
C ASN A 395 -22.82 -6.89 30.76
N LEU A 396 -21.92 -7.07 29.80
CA LEU A 396 -21.83 -6.23 28.60
C LEU A 396 -23.13 -6.24 27.78
N ARG A 397 -23.79 -7.40 27.68
CA ARG A 397 -25.06 -7.54 26.94
C ARG A 397 -26.16 -6.66 27.51
N GLY A 398 -26.36 -6.70 28.83
CA GLY A 398 -27.35 -5.85 29.49
C GLY A 398 -26.95 -4.37 29.43
N LEU A 399 -25.66 -4.05 29.53
CA LEU A 399 -25.17 -2.68 29.36
C LEU A 399 -25.46 -2.16 27.95
N MET A 400 -25.23 -2.96 26.91
CA MET A 400 -25.59 -2.61 25.53
C MET A 400 -27.11 -2.37 25.39
N GLN A 401 -27.95 -3.20 26.02
CA GLN A 401 -29.41 -3.02 26.01
C GLN A 401 -29.85 -1.72 26.70
N GLU A 402 -29.25 -1.37 27.84
CA GLU A 402 -29.53 -0.11 28.55
C GLU A 402 -29.23 1.13 27.70
N PHE A 403 -28.21 1.03 26.85
CA PHE A 403 -27.81 2.10 25.93
C PHE A 403 -28.51 2.01 24.56
N TYR A 404 -29.55 1.16 24.44
CA TYR A 404 -30.34 0.94 23.21
C TYR A 404 -29.50 0.42 22.02
N ILE A 405 -28.42 -0.29 22.30
CA ILE A 405 -27.58 -0.91 21.27
C ILE A 405 -28.14 -2.31 20.96
N PRO A 406 -28.37 -2.67 19.69
CA PRO A 406 -28.84 -3.99 19.31
C PRO A 406 -27.90 -5.08 19.82
N VAL A 407 -28.45 -6.13 20.43
CA VAL A 407 -27.67 -7.32 20.79
C VAL A 407 -28.13 -8.47 19.93
N PHE A 408 -27.22 -8.97 19.08
CA PHE A 408 -27.49 -10.15 18.28
C PHE A 408 -27.60 -11.42 19.15
N PRO A 409 -28.55 -12.32 18.88
CA PRO A 409 -28.67 -13.58 19.60
C PRO A 409 -27.41 -14.44 19.37
N THR A 410 -26.74 -14.79 20.47
CA THR A 410 -25.55 -15.65 20.50
C THR A 410 -25.91 -17.14 20.58
N ASP A 411 -27.02 -17.55 19.96
CA ASP A 411 -27.46 -18.96 20.00
C ASP A 411 -26.57 -19.88 19.14
N LYS A 412 -25.65 -19.30 18.36
CA LYS A 412 -24.58 -20.02 17.66
C LYS A 412 -23.29 -19.97 18.46
N MET A 413 -22.86 -21.11 18.98
CA MET A 413 -21.47 -21.28 19.41
C MET A 413 -20.57 -21.25 18.17
N TRP A 414 -19.81 -20.17 18.01
CA TRP A 414 -18.79 -20.08 16.98
C TRP A 414 -17.61 -20.97 17.39
N ASN A 415 -17.27 -21.96 16.56
CA ASN A 415 -16.10 -22.78 16.80
C ASN A 415 -14.85 -22.02 16.32
N ALA A 416 -13.81 -21.99 17.16
CA ALA A 416 -12.50 -21.43 16.84
C ALA A 416 -11.89 -21.99 15.54
N GLN A 417 -12.25 -23.21 15.16
CA GLN A 417 -11.77 -23.88 13.94
C GLN A 417 -12.52 -23.44 12.65
N GLN A 418 -13.61 -22.67 12.76
CA GLN A 418 -14.33 -22.18 11.59
C GLN A 418 -13.59 -20.99 10.99
N ARG A 419 -12.74 -21.28 9.99
CA ARG A 419 -12.03 -20.30 9.18
C ARG A 419 -12.34 -20.48 7.69
N PRO A 420 -12.46 -19.38 6.91
CA PRO A 420 -12.35 -17.98 7.30
C PRO A 420 -13.48 -17.52 8.26
N ILE A 421 -13.25 -16.45 9.03
CA ILE A 421 -14.24 -15.92 9.98
C ILE A 421 -15.51 -15.55 9.20
N CYS A 422 -16.63 -16.19 9.53
CA CYS A 422 -17.83 -16.04 8.73
C CYS A 422 -18.45 -14.62 8.88
N PRO A 423 -19.12 -14.09 7.84
CA PRO A 423 -19.62 -12.70 7.84
C PRO A 423 -20.59 -12.38 8.99
N SER A 424 -21.38 -13.36 9.43
CA SER A 424 -22.30 -13.18 10.57
C SER A 424 -21.56 -13.02 11.90
N ARG A 425 -20.42 -13.69 12.07
CA ARG A 425 -19.55 -13.51 13.23
C ARG A 425 -18.83 -12.17 13.19
N VAL A 426 -18.32 -11.77 12.01
CA VAL A 426 -17.73 -10.43 11.79
C VAL A 426 -18.69 -9.33 12.22
N LYS A 427 -19.94 -9.35 11.74
CA LYS A 427 -20.97 -8.37 12.13
C LYS A 427 -21.28 -8.38 13.62
N CYS A 428 -21.31 -9.55 14.25
CA CYS A 428 -21.56 -9.67 15.68
C CYS A 428 -20.44 -9.00 16.50
N MET A 429 -19.18 -9.33 16.19
CA MET A 429 -18.01 -8.78 16.87
C MET A 429 -17.87 -7.27 16.64
N GLU A 430 -18.12 -6.81 15.42
CA GLU A 430 -18.16 -5.39 15.07
C GLU A 430 -19.19 -4.64 15.93
N ASN A 431 -20.42 -5.16 16.02
CA ASN A 431 -21.49 -4.53 16.79
C ASN A 431 -21.16 -4.44 18.29
N ILE A 432 -20.49 -5.46 18.84
CA ILE A 432 -20.01 -5.42 20.23
C ILE A 432 -18.97 -4.29 20.41
N ALA A 433 -17.96 -4.22 19.54
CA ALA A 433 -16.91 -3.22 19.63
C ALA A 433 -17.44 -1.79 19.42
N ARG A 434 -18.26 -1.57 18.38
CA ARG A 434 -18.96 -0.29 18.15
C ARG A 434 -19.86 0.09 19.31
N GLY A 435 -20.58 -0.89 19.88
CA GLY A 435 -21.43 -0.67 21.04
C GLY A 435 -20.65 -0.16 22.25
N MET A 436 -19.50 -0.77 22.56
CA MET A 436 -18.63 -0.30 23.64
C MET A 436 -18.11 1.12 23.40
N LEU A 437 -17.74 1.44 22.16
CA LEU A 437 -17.32 2.78 21.78
C LEU A 437 -18.45 3.80 22.01
N SER A 438 -19.67 3.47 21.58
CA SER A 438 -20.85 4.33 21.71
C SER A 438 -21.24 4.56 23.18
N ILE A 439 -21.17 3.54 24.03
CA ILE A 439 -21.42 3.66 25.47
C ILE A 439 -20.45 4.66 26.09
N GLU A 440 -19.15 4.52 25.82
CA GLU A 440 -18.14 5.42 26.40
C GLU A 440 -18.28 6.85 25.88
N GLN A 441 -18.59 7.03 24.59
CA GLN A 441 -18.88 8.35 24.03
C GLN A 441 -20.05 9.00 24.75
N LYS A 442 -21.19 8.30 24.88
CA LYS A 442 -22.38 8.83 25.55
C LYS A 442 -22.14 9.17 27.01
N LEU A 443 -21.37 8.34 27.73
CA LEU A 443 -20.99 8.64 29.12
C LEU A 443 -20.18 9.95 29.20
N ARG A 444 -19.22 10.15 28.30
CA ARG A 444 -18.42 11.38 28.25
C ARG A 444 -19.24 12.60 27.86
N ASP A 445 -20.15 12.46 26.91
CA ASP A 445 -21.08 13.51 26.50
C ASP A 445 -21.97 13.95 27.67
N ASP A 446 -22.38 13.01 28.52
CA ASP A 446 -23.13 13.28 29.76
C ASP A 446 -22.25 13.82 30.92
N GLY A 447 -20.94 13.99 30.68
CA GLY A 447 -19.94 14.49 31.63
C GLY A 447 -19.42 13.45 32.62
N TRP A 448 -19.62 12.16 32.35
CA TRP A 448 -19.14 11.06 33.18
C TRP A 448 -17.83 10.50 32.66
N PHE A 449 -16.79 10.57 33.48
CA PHE A 449 -15.44 10.10 33.16
C PHE A 449 -15.09 8.83 33.94
N PRO A 450 -14.19 7.96 33.45
CA PRO A 450 -13.75 6.80 34.21
C PRO A 450 -13.02 7.22 35.50
N THR A 451 -13.31 6.54 36.62
CA THR A 451 -12.60 6.76 37.90
C THR A 451 -11.13 6.35 37.82
N ASP A 452 -10.86 5.29 37.05
CA ASP A 452 -9.54 4.70 36.91
C ASP A 452 -9.22 4.52 35.42
N CYS A 453 -8.12 5.12 34.98
CA CYS A 453 -7.44 4.75 33.75
C CYS A 453 -6.22 3.92 34.16
N CYS A 454 -6.07 2.71 33.62
CA CYS A 454 -4.88 1.91 33.92
C CYS A 454 -3.68 2.51 33.18
N ASP A 455 -2.78 3.13 33.94
CA ASP A 455 -1.46 3.62 33.52
C ASP A 455 -0.39 2.89 34.35
N LEU A 456 0.29 1.92 33.74
CA LEU A 456 1.32 1.08 34.38
C LEU A 456 2.76 1.58 34.13
N GLU A 457 2.95 2.80 33.62
CA GLU A 457 4.27 3.33 33.23
C GLU A 457 5.21 3.72 34.40
N SER A 458 4.79 3.60 35.67
CA SER A 458 5.58 4.08 36.83
C SER A 458 5.52 3.23 38.11
N TYR A 459 5.06 1.98 38.06
CA TYR A 459 5.00 1.14 39.26
C TYR A 459 6.37 0.52 39.58
N GLU A 460 7.21 1.24 40.33
CA GLU A 460 8.26 0.60 41.12
C GLU A 460 7.67 -0.20 42.29
N ASN A 461 8.31 -1.35 42.53
CA ASN A 461 8.21 -2.29 43.66
C ASN A 461 7.16 -3.41 43.56
N ASP A 462 7.57 -4.49 42.87
CA ASP A 462 7.53 -5.94 43.17
C ASP A 462 6.33 -6.55 43.93
N ARG A 463 5.80 -5.86 44.94
CA ARG A 463 4.74 -6.38 45.82
C ARG A 463 3.36 -6.42 45.18
N ILE A 464 3.08 -5.50 44.25
CA ILE A 464 1.82 -5.49 43.48
C ILE A 464 1.92 -6.43 42.27
N CYS A 465 3.11 -6.63 41.70
CA CYS A 465 3.35 -7.66 40.70
C CYS A 465 3.12 -9.07 41.29
N GLU A 466 3.56 -9.33 42.52
CA GLU A 466 3.22 -10.57 43.22
C GLU A 466 1.71 -10.70 43.49
N GLU A 467 1.02 -9.62 43.86
CA GLU A 467 -0.43 -9.62 44.08
C GLU A 467 -1.24 -9.78 42.77
N LEU A 468 -0.72 -9.25 41.65
CA LEU A 468 -1.30 -9.44 40.31
C LEU A 468 -1.00 -10.82 39.74
N GLU A 469 0.21 -11.35 39.92
CA GLU A 469 0.56 -12.72 39.57
C GLU A 469 -0.27 -13.71 40.36
N GLN A 470 -0.52 -13.46 41.64
CA GLN A 470 -1.40 -14.27 42.47
C GLN A 470 -2.85 -14.18 41.95
N ARG A 471 -3.34 -12.99 41.60
CA ARG A 471 -4.69 -12.82 41.00
C ARG A 471 -4.82 -13.44 39.61
N ILE A 472 -3.74 -13.48 38.83
CA ILE A 472 -3.69 -14.15 37.53
C ILE A 472 -3.65 -15.67 37.73
N ARG A 473 -2.88 -16.19 38.70
CA ARG A 473 -2.90 -17.62 39.09
C ARG A 473 -4.26 -18.05 39.63
N ASP A 474 -4.88 -17.25 40.48
CA ASP A 474 -6.22 -17.51 41.05
C ASP A 474 -7.34 -17.43 39.99
N ALA A 475 -7.09 -16.78 38.85
CA ALA A 475 -8.01 -16.71 37.71
C ALA A 475 -7.73 -17.78 36.62
N LEU A 476 -6.64 -18.53 36.75
CA LEU A 476 -6.23 -19.63 35.88
C LEU A 476 -6.49 -21.02 36.51
N LEU A 477 -6.85 -21.06 37.80
CA LEU A 477 -7.53 -22.18 38.48
C LEU A 477 -9.04 -21.98 38.41
#